data_AF-A0A2H5N236-F1
#
_entry.id   AF-A0A2H5N236-F1
#
_cell.length_a   1.000
_cell.length_b   1.000
_cell.length_c   1.000
_cell.angle_alpha   90.00
_cell.angle_beta   90.00
_cell.angle_gamma   90.00
#
_symmetry.space_group_name_H-M   'P 1'
#
loop_
_entity.id
_entity.type
_entity.pdbx_description
1 polymer ?
#
loop_
_entity_poly.entity_id
_entity_poly.type
_entity_poly.pdbx_seq_one_letter_code
_entity_poly.pdbx_strand_id
1 'polypeptide(L)'
;MDLDSHKLQAFSEAYAELESTLSGLNVLVETYFADVPAEAFQTLTSLKGVTAYGFDLVRGTKTLELIKSGFPAGKYLFAGVVDGRNIWANDLAASLSVLQGLEGVVGKDNLVVSTSCSLLHTAVDLVNENKLNDEIKSWLAFAAQKVVELNALAKALAGQKDEGFFSANAAAQASRKSSPRVTNEAVQKAAAALKGSDHRRATNVSARLDVQQKKLNLPILPTTTIGSFPQSIELMRVRHEYKAKEISEEEYVASIKEEINKVVKLQEELDIDVLVHGEPEVSFTMPNGSKAMSPGFELQIPPIPCPPPLRDSPPYGAN
;
A
#
# COMPACT_ATOMS: atom_id res chain seq x y z
N MET A 1 -7.31 4.57 15.45
CA MET A 1 -8.10 4.26 16.67
C MET A 1 -8.09 5.52 17.49
N ASP A 2 -9.26 5.93 17.98
CA ASP A 2 -9.32 7.05 18.92
C ASP A 2 -8.85 6.55 20.29
N LEU A 3 -7.97 7.31 20.93
CA LEU A 3 -7.43 6.98 22.24
C LEU A 3 -8.28 7.62 23.33
N ASP A 4 -8.63 6.85 24.35
CA ASP A 4 -9.26 7.39 25.56
C ASP A 4 -8.29 8.31 26.30
N SER A 5 -8.82 9.26 27.07
CA SER A 5 -8.05 10.31 27.76
C SER A 5 -6.93 9.76 28.65
N HIS A 6 -7.18 8.67 29.38
CA HIS A 6 -6.16 8.05 30.24
C HIS A 6 -4.97 7.47 29.45
N LYS A 7 -5.19 7.03 28.20
CA LYS A 7 -4.12 6.54 27.33
C LYS A 7 -3.27 7.69 26.78
N LEU A 8 -3.88 8.85 26.51
CA LEU A 8 -3.15 10.06 26.15
C LEU A 8 -2.31 10.56 27.32
N GLN A 9 -2.87 10.57 28.53
CA GLN A 9 -2.16 10.97 29.75
C GLN A 9 -0.91 10.12 30.00
N ALA A 10 -0.96 8.81 29.70
CA ALA A 10 0.20 7.93 29.84
C ALA A 10 1.42 8.40 29.02
N PHE A 11 1.23 9.08 27.88
CA PHE A 11 2.36 9.67 27.14
C PHE A 11 3.00 10.80 27.93
N SER A 12 2.22 11.72 28.49
CA SER A 12 2.75 12.82 29.29
C SER A 12 3.52 12.32 30.51
N GLU A 13 3.00 11.31 31.20
CA GLU A 13 3.67 10.68 32.34
C GLU A 13 4.97 9.98 31.94
N ALA A 14 4.95 9.19 30.87
CA ALA A 14 6.13 8.49 30.37
C ALA A 14 7.25 9.47 29.95
N TYR A 15 6.92 10.53 29.20
CA TYR A 15 7.93 11.51 28.76
C TYR A 15 8.41 12.42 29.90
N ALA A 16 7.60 12.65 30.94
CA ALA A 16 8.05 13.33 32.14
C ALA A 16 9.09 12.50 32.92
N GLU A 17 8.87 11.20 33.06
CA GLU A 17 9.84 10.29 33.71
C GLU A 17 11.15 10.21 32.92
N LEU A 18 11.06 10.20 31.59
CA LEU A 18 12.22 10.15 30.70
C LEU A 18 12.97 11.48 30.57
N GLU A 19 12.43 12.61 31.04
CA GLU A 19 12.96 13.96 30.79
C GLU A 19 14.46 14.09 31.12
N SER A 20 14.87 13.57 32.29
CA SER A 20 16.28 13.61 32.72
C SER A 20 17.20 12.77 31.83
N THR A 21 16.71 11.63 31.34
CA THR A 21 17.46 10.70 30.48
C THR A 21 17.55 11.22 29.03
N LEU A 22 16.55 11.98 28.60
CA LEU A 22 16.52 12.61 27.27
C LEU A 22 17.33 13.92 27.22
N SER A 23 17.80 14.43 28.36
CA SER A 23 18.59 15.65 28.43
C SER A 23 19.85 15.57 27.55
N GLY A 24 19.99 16.51 26.61
CA GLY A 24 21.09 16.56 25.66
C GLY A 24 20.87 15.75 24.38
N LEU A 25 19.74 15.04 24.24
CA LEU A 25 19.34 14.36 23.02
C LEU A 25 18.33 15.21 22.21
N ASN A 26 18.40 15.09 20.89
CA ASN A 26 17.33 15.57 20.00
C ASN A 26 16.32 14.44 19.81
N VAL A 27 15.16 14.57 20.45
CA VAL A 27 14.11 13.56 20.44
C VAL A 27 13.01 13.98 19.48
N LEU A 28 12.72 13.11 18.50
CA LEU A 28 11.65 13.25 17.53
C LEU A 28 10.51 12.30 17.89
N VAL A 29 9.30 12.84 18.01
CA VAL A 29 8.07 12.04 18.05
C VAL A 29 7.44 12.08 16.67
N GLU A 30 7.43 10.92 15.99
CA GLU A 30 6.92 10.77 14.64
C GLU A 30 5.54 10.09 14.66
N THR A 31 4.56 10.65 13.95
CA THR A 31 3.24 10.06 13.76
C THR A 31 2.92 9.96 12.27
N TYR A 32 2.32 8.85 11.85
CA TYR A 32 2.03 8.61 10.45
C TYR A 32 0.77 7.77 10.20
N PHE A 33 0.37 7.69 8.94
CA PHE A 33 -0.76 6.93 8.37
C PHE A 33 -2.15 7.56 8.45
N ALA A 34 -2.37 8.56 9.31
CA ALA A 34 -3.66 9.20 9.51
C ALA A 34 -3.53 10.60 10.14
N ASP A 35 -4.65 11.32 10.19
CA ASP A 35 -4.80 12.52 11.01
C ASP A 35 -4.56 12.23 12.50
N VAL A 36 -3.98 13.20 13.19
CA VAL A 36 -3.87 13.23 14.65
C VAL A 36 -5.05 14.04 15.19
N PRO A 37 -5.92 13.47 16.05
CA PRO A 37 -7.00 14.22 16.68
C PRO A 37 -6.47 15.43 17.47
N ALA A 38 -7.25 16.51 17.57
CA ALA A 38 -6.80 17.75 18.18
C ALA A 38 -6.29 17.60 19.63
N GLU A 39 -6.97 16.80 20.45
CA GLU A 39 -6.53 16.50 21.83
C GLU A 39 -5.19 15.77 21.87
N ALA A 40 -4.99 14.80 20.98
CA ALA A 40 -3.74 14.07 20.84
C ALA A 40 -2.62 15.00 20.33
N PHE A 41 -2.91 15.87 19.35
CA PHE A 41 -1.96 16.85 18.85
C PHE A 41 -1.47 17.78 19.96
N GLN A 42 -2.39 18.31 20.78
CA GLN A 42 -2.05 19.13 21.93
C GLN A 42 -1.20 18.37 22.95
N THR A 43 -1.56 17.11 23.24
CA THR A 43 -0.81 16.26 24.19
C THR A 43 0.61 16.02 23.69
N LEU A 44 0.77 15.59 22.44
CA LEU A 44 2.06 15.28 21.83
C LEU A 44 2.95 16.51 21.76
N THR A 45 2.43 17.64 21.29
CA THR A 45 3.20 18.89 21.16
C THR A 45 3.58 19.53 22.50
N SER A 46 3.02 19.05 23.61
CA SER A 46 3.35 19.49 24.98
C SER A 46 4.31 18.54 25.72
N LEU A 47 4.78 17.46 25.08
CA LEU A 47 5.66 16.49 25.74
C LEU A 47 7.02 17.10 26.12
N LYS A 48 7.46 16.78 27.33
CA LYS A 48 8.77 17.23 27.85
C LYS A 48 9.90 16.41 27.22
N GLY A 49 11.09 17.02 27.13
CA GLY A 49 12.26 16.38 26.53
C GLY A 49 12.18 16.13 25.02
N VAL A 50 11.06 16.46 24.35
CA VAL A 50 10.90 16.32 22.91
C VAL A 50 11.36 17.58 22.18
N THR A 51 12.22 17.44 21.18
CA THR A 51 12.76 18.58 20.41
C THR A 51 12.10 18.74 19.03
N ALA A 52 11.47 17.68 18.52
CA ALA A 52 10.90 17.65 17.19
C ALA A 52 9.61 16.82 17.13
N TYR A 53 8.72 17.18 16.21
CA TYR A 53 7.49 16.44 15.93
C TYR A 53 7.35 16.21 14.43
N GLY A 54 7.05 14.97 14.06
CA GLY A 54 6.81 14.57 12.68
C GLY A 54 5.39 14.11 12.45
N PHE A 55 4.83 14.55 11.33
CA PHE A 55 3.46 14.29 10.96
C PHE A 55 3.36 13.91 9.49
N ASP A 56 2.55 12.88 9.21
CA ASP A 56 2.09 12.55 7.86
C ASP A 56 1.15 13.63 7.34
N LEU A 57 1.65 14.48 6.42
CA LEU A 57 0.88 15.54 5.79
C LEU A 57 0.30 15.13 4.43
N VAL A 58 0.57 13.90 3.98
CA VAL A 58 -0.07 13.32 2.79
C VAL A 58 -1.49 12.85 3.13
N ARG A 59 -1.68 12.32 4.34
CA ARG A 59 -2.97 11.81 4.83
C ARG A 59 -3.55 12.67 5.94
N GLY A 60 -2.70 13.34 6.70
CA GLY A 60 -3.07 14.18 7.83
C GLY A 60 -3.51 15.60 7.43
N THR A 61 -4.52 15.74 6.57
CA THR A 61 -4.99 17.06 6.12
C THR A 61 -5.56 17.91 7.26
N LYS A 62 -6.19 17.32 8.27
CA LYS A 62 -6.65 18.03 9.47
C LYS A 62 -5.48 18.34 10.40
N THR A 63 -4.50 17.46 10.51
CA THR A 63 -3.26 17.73 11.24
C THR A 63 -2.53 18.95 10.66
N LEU A 64 -2.48 19.08 9.34
CA LEU A 64 -1.91 20.25 8.67
C LEU A 64 -2.60 21.55 9.11
N GLU A 65 -3.94 21.56 9.18
CA GLU A 65 -4.69 22.74 9.64
C GLU A 65 -4.46 23.04 11.12
N LEU A 66 -4.30 22.02 11.97
CA LEU A 66 -3.91 22.21 13.37
C LEU A 66 -2.54 22.88 13.49
N ILE A 67 -1.55 22.42 12.72
CA ILE A 67 -0.21 23.01 12.70
C ILE A 67 -0.27 24.47 12.25
N LYS A 68 -1.02 24.78 11.18
CA LYS A 68 -1.21 26.15 10.70
C LYS A 68 -1.87 27.06 11.74
N SER A 69 -2.69 26.50 12.62
CA SER A 69 -3.35 27.23 13.71
C SER A 69 -2.39 27.55 14.86
N GLY A 70 -1.30 26.80 14.99
CA GLY A 70 -0.25 27.03 15.97
C GLY A 70 0.69 25.84 16.13
N PHE A 71 1.97 26.12 16.34
CA PHE A 71 3.00 25.12 16.61
C PHE A 71 3.92 25.60 17.74
N PRO A 72 4.44 24.70 18.60
CA PRO A 72 5.32 25.12 19.70
C PRO A 72 6.59 25.81 19.20
N ALA A 73 6.89 26.98 19.76
CA ALA A 73 8.08 27.74 19.40
C ALA A 73 9.38 26.99 19.74
N GLY A 74 10.37 27.07 18.84
CA GLY A 74 11.68 26.44 19.03
C GLY A 74 11.68 24.91 18.93
N LYS A 75 10.60 24.30 18.45
CA LYS A 75 10.55 22.86 18.11
C LYS A 75 10.66 22.68 16.61
N TYR A 76 11.29 21.58 16.19
CA TYR A 76 11.35 21.22 14.78
C TYR A 76 10.06 20.54 14.33
N LEU A 77 9.61 20.86 13.12
CA LEU A 77 8.52 20.19 12.42
C LEU A 77 9.11 19.34 11.28
N PHE A 78 8.95 18.02 11.37
CA PHE A 78 9.20 17.10 10.27
C PHE A 78 7.92 16.97 9.43
N ALA A 79 7.89 17.68 8.32
CA ALA A 79 6.74 17.75 7.42
C ALA A 79 6.75 16.57 6.44
N GLY A 80 5.98 15.53 6.73
CA GLY A 80 5.87 14.32 5.93
C GLY A 80 5.06 14.53 4.65
N VAL A 81 5.67 15.10 3.60
CA VAL A 81 4.99 15.50 2.35
C VAL A 81 5.23 14.54 1.17
N VAL A 82 6.21 13.62 1.29
CA VAL A 82 6.49 12.60 0.27
C VAL A 82 5.86 11.27 0.68
N ASP A 83 4.89 10.75 -0.08
CA ASP A 83 4.11 9.54 0.28
C ASP A 83 5.01 8.30 0.40
N GLY A 84 5.14 7.74 1.60
CA GLY A 84 5.90 6.53 1.88
C GLY A 84 5.12 5.22 1.75
N ARG A 85 3.83 5.25 1.37
CA ARG A 85 2.96 4.07 1.19
C ARG A 85 2.54 3.82 -0.24
N ASN A 86 2.79 4.75 -1.15
CA ASN A 86 2.33 4.65 -2.52
C ASN A 86 3.43 5.00 -3.51
N ILE A 87 3.30 4.48 -4.73
CA ILE A 87 4.34 4.55 -5.77
C ILE A 87 4.18 5.74 -6.71
N TRP A 88 3.21 6.62 -6.49
CA TRP A 88 3.05 7.80 -7.33
C TRP A 88 4.16 8.81 -7.05
N ALA A 89 4.66 9.42 -8.13
CA ALA A 89 5.54 10.59 -8.05
C ALA A 89 4.82 11.74 -7.32
N ASN A 90 5.57 12.42 -6.46
CA ASN A 90 5.07 13.54 -5.68
C ASN A 90 4.64 14.70 -6.60
N ASP A 91 3.59 15.44 -6.22
CA ASP A 91 3.31 16.75 -6.83
C ASP A 91 4.21 17.78 -6.14
N LEU A 92 5.40 18.02 -6.72
CA LEU A 92 6.44 18.82 -6.06
C LEU A 92 5.99 20.27 -5.85
N ALA A 93 5.19 20.81 -6.77
CA ALA A 93 4.68 22.17 -6.65
C ALA A 93 3.68 22.30 -5.50
N ALA A 94 2.75 21.34 -5.38
CA ALA A 94 1.80 21.30 -4.27
C ALA A 94 2.52 21.12 -2.92
N SER A 95 3.47 20.17 -2.84
CA SER A 95 4.24 19.92 -1.62
C SER A 95 5.08 21.13 -1.21
N LEU A 96 5.73 21.80 -2.17
CA LEU A 96 6.49 23.02 -1.91
C LEU A 96 5.60 24.14 -1.37
N SER A 97 4.38 24.31 -1.91
CA SER A 97 3.41 25.29 -1.41
C SER A 97 3.00 25.00 0.04
N VAL A 98 2.78 23.73 0.40
CA VAL A 98 2.51 23.32 1.78
C VAL A 98 3.69 23.67 2.69
N LEU A 99 4.92 23.34 2.28
CA LEU A 99 6.13 23.61 3.06
C LEU A 99 6.33 25.12 3.28
N GLN A 100 6.16 25.95 2.25
CA GLN A 100 6.26 27.40 2.36
C GLN A 100 5.20 27.99 3.31
N GLY A 101 3.98 27.45 3.28
CA GLY A 101 2.93 27.85 4.23
C GLY A 101 3.29 27.49 5.68
N LEU A 102 3.92 26.34 5.90
CA LEU A 102 4.40 25.90 7.22
C LEU A 102 5.62 26.68 7.69
N GLU A 103 6.51 27.09 6.78
CA GLU A 103 7.69 27.91 7.10
C GLU A 103 7.29 29.21 7.81
N GLY A 104 6.20 29.85 7.37
CA GLY A 104 5.66 31.05 7.99
C GLY A 104 5.13 30.84 9.42
N VAL A 105 4.86 29.59 9.82
CA VAL A 105 4.34 29.23 11.14
C VAL A 105 5.44 28.79 12.09
N VAL A 106 6.31 27.87 11.65
CA VAL A 106 7.34 27.26 12.51
C VAL A 106 8.70 27.96 12.43
N GLY A 107 8.90 28.77 11.40
CA GLY A 107 10.18 29.41 11.07
C GLY A 107 11.08 28.54 10.20
N LYS A 108 11.87 29.20 9.35
CA LYS A 108 12.75 28.57 8.35
C LYS A 108 13.71 27.54 8.94
N ASP A 109 14.30 27.83 10.09
CA ASP A 109 15.32 26.97 10.70
C ASP A 109 14.73 25.74 11.41
N ASN A 110 13.40 25.69 11.58
CA ASN A 110 12.70 24.64 12.31
C ASN A 110 11.90 23.70 11.40
N LEU A 111 11.85 23.93 10.09
CA LEU A 111 11.10 23.09 9.16
C LEU A 111 12.00 22.07 8.47
N VAL A 112 11.66 20.79 8.59
CA VAL A 112 12.38 19.67 7.95
C VAL A 112 11.46 18.97 6.96
N VAL A 113 11.89 18.86 5.71
CA VAL A 113 11.18 18.07 4.69
C VAL A 113 11.38 16.58 4.98
N SER A 114 10.29 15.83 5.10
CA SER A 114 10.32 14.40 5.41
C SER A 114 9.40 13.59 4.49
N THR A 115 9.56 12.26 4.54
CA THR A 115 8.57 11.32 4.01
C THR A 115 7.39 11.23 4.97
N SER A 116 6.22 10.87 4.44
CA SER A 116 4.99 10.73 5.24
C SER A 116 5.05 9.58 6.24
N CYS A 117 5.89 8.59 5.96
CA CYS A 117 6.22 7.45 6.81
C CYS A 117 7.50 6.79 6.30
N SER A 118 7.89 5.65 6.89
CA SER A 118 8.96 4.81 6.34
C SER A 118 8.69 4.40 4.89
N LEU A 119 9.73 4.41 4.04
CA LEU A 119 9.67 3.94 2.65
C LEU A 119 9.61 2.41 2.53
N LEU A 120 9.57 1.68 3.66
CA LEU A 120 9.39 0.22 3.73
C LEU A 120 8.17 -0.26 2.94
N HIS A 121 7.14 0.58 2.79
CA HIS A 121 5.90 0.24 2.10
C HIS A 121 5.93 0.53 0.59
N THR A 122 7.10 0.85 0.05
CA THR A 122 7.30 1.12 -1.38
C THR A 122 8.29 0.15 -1.98
N ALA A 123 8.18 -0.10 -3.29
CA ALA A 123 9.22 -0.81 -4.03
C ALA A 123 10.53 -0.03 -3.98
N VAL A 124 11.66 -0.71 -4.20
CA VAL A 124 12.99 -0.15 -3.94
C VAL A 124 13.41 0.88 -4.99
N ASP A 125 13.45 0.49 -6.27
CA ASP A 125 13.96 1.35 -7.34
C ASP A 125 13.25 1.09 -8.67
N LEU A 126 12.69 2.16 -9.24
CA LEU A 126 11.94 2.14 -10.49
C LEU A 126 12.82 1.87 -11.71
N VAL A 127 14.14 2.09 -11.63
CA VAL A 127 15.07 1.79 -12.72
C VAL A 127 15.03 0.32 -13.13
N ASN A 128 14.73 -0.57 -12.18
CA ASN A 128 14.64 -2.02 -12.42
C ASN A 128 13.41 -2.45 -13.24
N GLU A 129 12.45 -1.54 -13.45
CA GLU A 129 11.25 -1.83 -14.26
C GLU A 129 11.54 -1.58 -15.74
N ASN A 130 11.81 -2.65 -16.49
CA ASN A 130 12.16 -2.60 -17.91
C ASN A 130 10.98 -2.90 -18.86
N LYS A 131 9.82 -3.27 -18.33
CA LYS A 131 8.62 -3.61 -19.11
C LYS A 131 7.50 -2.59 -19.03
N LEU A 132 7.59 -1.63 -18.10
CA LEU A 132 6.58 -0.58 -17.95
C LEU A 132 6.64 0.40 -19.11
N ASN A 133 5.48 0.87 -19.55
CA ASN A 133 5.41 1.94 -20.54
C ASN A 133 6.05 3.23 -19.99
N ASP A 134 6.82 3.95 -20.81
CA ASP A 134 7.52 5.18 -20.39
C ASP A 134 6.59 6.28 -19.89
N GLU A 135 5.39 6.41 -20.47
CA GLU A 135 4.36 7.35 -20.01
C GLU A 135 4.00 7.06 -18.54
N ILE A 136 3.73 5.79 -18.22
CA ILE A 136 3.35 5.35 -16.89
C ILE A 136 4.53 5.42 -15.93
N LYS A 137 5.71 5.00 -16.38
CA LYS A 137 6.94 5.07 -15.59
C LYS A 137 7.22 6.52 -15.16
N SER A 138 6.91 7.51 -15.99
CA SER A 138 7.05 8.93 -15.64
C SER A 138 6.16 9.38 -14.48
N TRP A 139 5.06 8.67 -14.20
CA TRP A 139 4.13 9.00 -13.12
C TRP A 139 4.51 8.38 -11.78
N LEU A 140 5.53 7.52 -11.75
CA LEU A 140 5.89 6.72 -10.59
C LEU A 140 7.17 7.22 -9.93
N ALA A 141 7.26 7.01 -8.62
CA ALA A 141 8.46 7.15 -7.82
C ALA A 141 8.48 6.03 -6.78
N PHE A 142 9.52 5.19 -6.82
CA PHE A 142 9.79 4.17 -5.81
C PHE A 142 10.70 4.77 -4.72
N ALA A 143 11.16 3.98 -3.74
CA ALA A 143 11.92 4.49 -2.61
C ALA A 143 13.13 5.33 -3.03
N ALA A 144 13.93 4.86 -3.99
CA ALA A 144 15.08 5.60 -4.52
C ALA A 144 14.69 6.96 -5.12
N GLN A 145 13.63 7.01 -5.93
CA GLN A 145 13.14 8.25 -6.53
C GLN A 145 12.52 9.19 -5.48
N LYS A 146 11.84 8.67 -4.46
CA LYS A 146 11.28 9.47 -3.37
C LYS A 146 12.35 10.19 -2.53
N VAL A 147 13.53 9.60 -2.38
CA VAL A 147 14.68 10.28 -1.75
C VAL A 147 15.16 11.46 -2.61
N VAL A 148 15.13 11.32 -3.93
CA VAL A 148 15.44 12.41 -4.86
C VAL A 148 14.39 13.53 -4.76
N GLU A 149 13.10 13.18 -4.73
CA GLU A 149 12.00 14.14 -4.54
C GLU A 149 12.15 14.92 -3.22
N LEU A 150 12.47 14.23 -2.13
CA LEU A 150 12.70 14.84 -0.82
C LEU A 150 13.85 15.86 -0.87
N ASN A 151 14.97 15.49 -1.48
CA ASN A 151 16.11 16.39 -1.64
C ASN A 151 15.79 17.59 -2.54
N ALA A 152 15.03 17.39 -3.62
CA ALA A 152 14.58 18.48 -4.50
C ALA A 152 13.68 19.48 -3.78
N LEU A 153 12.75 19.00 -2.94
CA LEU A 153 11.90 19.84 -2.10
C LEU A 153 12.71 20.62 -1.05
N ALA A 154 13.64 19.94 -0.36
CA ALA A 154 14.50 20.59 0.63
C ALA A 154 15.35 21.70 0.01
N LYS A 155 15.96 21.45 -1.16
CA LYS A 155 16.71 22.48 -1.90
C LYS A 155 15.81 23.62 -2.37
N ALA A 156 14.62 23.32 -2.87
CA ALA A 156 13.67 24.35 -3.29
C ALA A 156 13.25 25.25 -2.12
N LEU A 157 13.01 24.67 -0.93
CA LEU A 157 12.72 25.42 0.29
C LEU A 157 13.90 26.31 0.72
N ALA A 158 15.14 25.85 0.51
CA ALA A 158 16.34 26.64 0.72
C ALA A 158 16.60 27.73 -0.34
N GLY A 159 15.73 27.86 -1.36
CA GLY A 159 15.87 28.83 -2.46
C GLY A 159 16.71 28.35 -3.64
N GLN A 160 17.08 27.06 -3.67
CA GLN A 160 17.85 26.42 -4.74
C GLN A 160 16.97 25.47 -5.56
N LYS A 161 15.83 25.99 -6.03
CA LYS A 161 14.85 25.21 -6.78
C LYS A 161 15.43 24.79 -8.15
N ASP A 162 15.41 23.49 -8.42
CA ASP A 162 15.73 22.94 -9.74
C ASP A 162 14.51 23.08 -10.66
N GLU A 163 14.49 24.16 -11.46
CA GLU A 163 13.37 24.43 -12.38
C GLU A 163 13.18 23.33 -13.43
N GLY A 164 14.26 22.66 -13.86
CA GLY A 164 14.18 21.56 -14.82
C GLY A 164 13.46 20.36 -14.23
N PHE A 165 13.83 19.97 -13.01
CA PHE A 165 13.20 18.85 -12.31
C PHE A 165 11.72 19.13 -11.97
N PHE A 166 11.41 20.35 -11.50
CA PHE A 166 10.02 20.74 -11.20
C PHE A 166 9.16 20.82 -12.47
N SER A 167 9.71 21.33 -13.59
CA SER A 167 8.99 21.38 -14.87
C SER A 167 8.70 19.98 -15.41
N ALA A 168 9.68 19.07 -15.35
CA ALA A 168 9.48 17.67 -15.75
C ALA A 168 8.42 16.97 -14.88
N ASN A 169 8.45 17.18 -13.56
CA ASN A 169 7.43 16.68 -12.64
C ASN A 169 6.04 17.22 -12.99
N ALA A 170 5.91 18.53 -13.22
CA ALA A 170 4.64 19.15 -13.60
C ALA A 170 4.10 18.59 -14.93
N ALA A 171 4.98 18.35 -15.91
CA ALA A 171 4.60 17.72 -17.18
C ALA A 171 4.10 16.28 -16.99
N ALA A 172 4.76 15.47 -16.14
CA ALA A 172 4.31 14.12 -15.81
C ALA A 172 2.95 14.12 -15.09
N GLN A 173 2.75 15.04 -14.13
CA GLN A 173 1.46 15.19 -13.45
C GLN A 173 0.34 15.60 -14.42
N ALA A 174 0.62 16.52 -15.35
CA ALA A 174 -0.33 16.95 -16.38
C ALA A 174 -0.68 15.80 -17.34
N SER A 175 0.34 15.07 -17.83
CA SER A 175 0.18 13.88 -18.69
C SER A 175 -0.75 12.86 -18.04
N ARG A 176 -0.52 12.52 -16.77
CA ARG A 176 -1.37 11.58 -16.02
C ARG A 176 -2.82 12.06 -15.92
N LYS A 177 -3.04 13.33 -15.58
CA LYS A 177 -4.39 13.91 -15.43
C LYS A 177 -5.18 13.88 -16.75
N SER A 178 -4.50 14.06 -17.89
CA SER A 178 -5.11 14.03 -19.22
C SER A 178 -5.18 12.63 -19.85
N SER A 179 -4.52 11.63 -19.28
CA SER A 179 -4.37 10.33 -19.94
C SER A 179 -5.72 9.58 -20.00
N PRO A 180 -6.08 8.99 -21.16
CA PRO A 180 -7.27 8.14 -21.29
C PRO A 180 -7.16 6.86 -20.44
N ARG A 181 -5.96 6.52 -19.96
CA ARG A 181 -5.73 5.42 -19.02
C ARG A 181 -6.34 5.70 -17.63
N VAL A 182 -6.46 6.97 -17.26
CA VAL A 182 -6.97 7.42 -15.96
C VAL A 182 -8.42 7.91 -16.09
N THR A 183 -8.80 8.41 -17.26
CA THR A 183 -10.14 8.95 -17.53
C THR A 183 -10.91 8.04 -18.48
N ASN A 184 -11.88 7.29 -17.93
CA ASN A 184 -12.77 6.44 -18.71
C ASN A 184 -14.23 6.89 -18.52
N GLU A 185 -14.77 7.54 -19.54
CA GLU A 185 -16.14 8.08 -19.52
C GLU A 185 -17.21 7.01 -19.30
N ALA A 186 -17.02 5.82 -19.88
CA ALA A 186 -17.98 4.72 -19.72
C ALA A 186 -18.03 4.23 -18.26
N VAL A 187 -16.87 4.13 -17.60
CA VAL A 187 -16.78 3.78 -16.18
C VAL A 187 -17.41 4.87 -15.30
N GLN A 188 -17.11 6.15 -15.58
CA GLN A 188 -17.70 7.27 -14.84
C GLN A 188 -19.23 7.29 -14.96
N LYS A 189 -19.76 7.10 -16.18
CA LYS A 189 -21.20 7.02 -16.42
C LYS A 189 -21.84 5.82 -15.73
N ALA A 190 -21.19 4.65 -15.76
CA ALA A 190 -21.68 3.46 -15.07
C ALA A 190 -21.70 3.64 -13.55
N ALA A 191 -20.65 4.22 -12.97
CA ALA A 191 -20.58 4.51 -11.55
C ALA A 191 -21.64 5.52 -11.10
N ALA A 192 -21.87 6.58 -11.88
CA ALA A 192 -22.90 7.58 -11.60
C ALA A 192 -24.34 7.04 -11.74
N ALA A 193 -24.53 5.98 -12.55
CA ALA A 193 -25.84 5.37 -12.76
C ALA A 193 -26.24 4.37 -11.65
N LEU A 194 -25.33 4.02 -10.72
CA LEU A 194 -25.61 3.10 -9.62
C LEU A 194 -26.70 3.64 -8.71
N LYS A 195 -27.73 2.82 -8.47
CA LYS A 195 -28.84 3.12 -7.57
C LYS A 195 -28.61 2.40 -6.24
N GLY A 196 -29.14 2.94 -5.14
CA GLY A 196 -29.05 2.29 -3.83
C GLY A 196 -29.63 0.86 -3.80
N SER A 197 -30.58 0.55 -4.69
CA SER A 197 -31.13 -0.79 -4.89
C SER A 197 -30.12 -1.79 -5.45
N ASP A 198 -29.12 -1.36 -6.21
CA ASP A 198 -28.15 -2.25 -6.88
C ASP A 198 -27.22 -2.93 -5.85
N HIS A 199 -27.11 -2.35 -4.65
CA HIS A 199 -26.40 -2.93 -3.51
C HIS A 199 -27.23 -3.97 -2.73
N ARG A 200 -28.48 -4.22 -3.13
CA ARG A 200 -29.41 -5.11 -2.41
C ARG A 200 -29.96 -6.18 -3.34
N ARG A 201 -29.95 -7.42 -2.86
CA ARG A 201 -30.73 -8.49 -3.50
C ARG A 201 -32.21 -8.13 -3.41
N ALA A 202 -32.96 -8.32 -4.50
CA ALA A 202 -34.40 -8.04 -4.54
C ALA A 202 -35.23 -8.91 -3.57
N THR A 203 -34.73 -10.10 -3.24
CA THR A 203 -35.40 -11.06 -2.34
C THR A 203 -34.78 -11.02 -0.94
N ASN A 204 -35.59 -11.17 0.10
CA ASN A 204 -35.12 -11.28 1.48
C ASN A 204 -34.36 -12.61 1.73
N VAL A 205 -33.66 -12.71 2.86
CA VAL A 205 -32.83 -13.88 3.19
C VAL A 205 -33.66 -15.16 3.25
N SER A 206 -34.80 -15.15 3.96
CA SER A 206 -35.64 -16.32 4.18
C SER A 206 -36.13 -16.94 2.87
N ALA A 207 -36.67 -16.13 1.96
CA ALA A 207 -37.13 -16.60 0.66
C ALA A 207 -36.00 -17.18 -0.20
N ARG A 208 -34.77 -16.65 -0.06
CA ARG A 208 -33.61 -17.20 -0.78
C ARG A 208 -33.16 -18.54 -0.20
N LEU A 209 -33.15 -18.67 1.12
CA LEU A 209 -32.79 -19.91 1.79
C LEU A 209 -33.72 -21.06 1.36
N ASP A 210 -35.03 -20.82 1.29
CA ASP A 210 -35.99 -21.84 0.83
C ASP A 210 -35.71 -22.32 -0.61
N VAL A 211 -35.39 -21.39 -1.52
CA VAL A 211 -35.07 -21.71 -2.92
C VAL A 211 -33.71 -22.40 -3.03
N GLN A 212 -32.71 -21.94 -2.27
CA GLN A 212 -31.37 -22.53 -2.24
C GLN A 212 -31.39 -23.94 -1.68
N GLN A 213 -32.14 -24.18 -0.59
CA GLN A 213 -32.29 -25.50 0.01
C GLN A 213 -32.94 -26.48 -0.97
N LYS A 214 -33.99 -26.07 -1.68
CA LYS A 214 -34.63 -26.91 -2.71
C LYS A 214 -33.71 -27.21 -3.89
N LYS A 215 -32.83 -26.27 -4.27
CA LYS A 215 -31.93 -26.42 -5.42
C LYS A 215 -30.70 -27.26 -5.09
N LEU A 216 -30.08 -27.00 -3.94
CA LEU A 216 -28.80 -27.61 -3.56
C LEU A 216 -29.00 -28.89 -2.75
N ASN A 217 -30.16 -29.05 -2.09
CA ASN A 217 -30.52 -30.23 -1.29
C ASN A 217 -29.44 -30.63 -0.29
N LEU A 218 -28.85 -29.64 0.38
CA LEU A 218 -27.75 -29.84 1.33
C LEU A 218 -28.24 -30.47 2.64
N PRO A 219 -27.41 -31.30 3.31
CA PRO A 219 -27.74 -31.81 4.64
C PRO A 219 -27.79 -30.69 5.68
N ILE A 220 -28.22 -31.02 6.90
CA ILE A 220 -28.33 -30.06 8.00
C ILE A 220 -26.99 -29.44 8.41
N LEU A 221 -25.89 -30.18 8.24
CA LEU A 221 -24.53 -29.73 8.50
C LEU A 221 -23.68 -29.94 7.23
N PRO A 222 -23.83 -29.09 6.20
CA PRO A 222 -23.07 -29.22 4.99
C PRO A 222 -21.61 -28.84 5.21
N THR A 223 -20.72 -29.60 4.58
CA THR A 223 -19.27 -29.46 4.62
C THR A 223 -18.77 -28.80 3.34
N THR A 224 -17.77 -27.93 3.48
CA THR A 224 -17.11 -27.28 2.35
C THR A 224 -15.72 -26.80 2.77
N THR A 225 -14.93 -26.36 1.81
CA THR A 225 -13.62 -25.72 2.03
C THR A 225 -13.66 -24.29 1.47
N ILE A 226 -12.60 -23.51 1.69
CA ILE A 226 -12.61 -22.06 1.41
C ILE A 226 -12.10 -21.70 0.00
N GLY A 227 -11.54 -22.64 -0.76
CA GLY A 227 -11.14 -22.43 -2.16
C GLY A 227 -9.84 -23.13 -2.55
N SER A 228 -8.71 -22.65 -2.06
CA SER A 228 -7.39 -23.11 -2.49
C SER A 228 -6.98 -24.46 -1.90
N PHE A 229 -6.27 -25.24 -2.72
CA PHE A 229 -5.63 -26.50 -2.32
C PHE A 229 -4.10 -26.41 -2.46
N PRO A 230 -3.33 -27.28 -1.78
CA PRO A 230 -1.87 -27.28 -1.88
C PRO A 230 -1.40 -27.39 -3.33
N GLN A 231 -0.52 -26.47 -3.74
CA GLN A 231 0.01 -26.45 -5.10
C GLN A 231 1.23 -27.36 -5.22
N SER A 232 1.19 -28.30 -6.16
CA SER A 232 2.31 -29.21 -6.42
C SER A 232 3.49 -28.49 -7.11
N ILE A 233 4.69 -29.03 -6.93
CA ILE A 233 5.91 -28.53 -7.63
C ILE A 233 5.71 -28.60 -9.15
N GLU A 234 5.04 -29.65 -9.63
CA GLU A 234 4.69 -29.84 -11.03
C GLU A 234 3.82 -28.70 -11.57
N LEU A 235 2.78 -28.32 -10.82
CA LEU A 235 1.92 -27.19 -11.18
C LEU A 235 2.68 -25.86 -11.22
N MET A 236 3.62 -25.66 -10.29
CA MET A 236 4.49 -24.48 -10.29
C MET A 236 5.41 -24.46 -11.52
N ARG A 237 5.94 -25.62 -11.93
CA ARG A 237 6.76 -25.78 -13.15
C ARG A 237 5.96 -25.46 -14.40
N VAL A 238 4.81 -26.10 -14.60
CA VAL A 238 3.95 -25.90 -15.78
C VAL A 238 3.56 -24.42 -15.94
N ARG A 239 3.22 -23.73 -14.84
CA ARG A 239 2.94 -22.29 -14.87
C ARG A 239 4.16 -21.44 -15.25
N HIS A 240 5.36 -21.83 -14.81
CA HIS A 240 6.59 -21.15 -15.19
C HIS A 240 6.87 -21.31 -16.69
N GLU A 241 6.82 -22.55 -17.19
CA GLU A 241 7.02 -22.88 -18.60
C GLU A 241 6.00 -22.15 -19.50
N TYR A 242 4.73 -22.09 -19.09
CA TYR A 242 3.70 -21.32 -19.81
C TYR A 242 4.02 -19.81 -19.85
N LYS A 243 4.44 -19.22 -18.73
CA LYS A 243 4.86 -17.80 -18.69
C LYS A 243 6.11 -17.53 -19.52
N ALA A 244 7.00 -18.51 -19.62
CA ALA A 244 8.19 -18.48 -20.47
C ALA A 244 7.88 -18.75 -21.96
N LYS A 245 6.63 -19.08 -22.30
CA LYS A 245 6.17 -19.50 -23.64
C LYS A 245 6.86 -20.76 -24.15
N GLU A 246 7.25 -21.65 -23.24
CA GLU A 246 7.90 -22.93 -23.54
C GLU A 246 6.88 -24.04 -23.85
N ILE A 247 5.65 -23.91 -23.34
CA ILE A 247 4.51 -24.80 -23.62
C ILE A 247 3.35 -24.02 -24.24
N SER A 248 2.46 -24.73 -24.94
CA SER A 248 1.27 -24.13 -25.55
C SER A 248 0.18 -23.81 -24.52
N GLU A 249 -0.78 -22.98 -24.92
CA GLU A 249 -1.96 -22.71 -24.09
C GLU A 249 -2.80 -23.98 -23.91
N GLU A 250 -2.89 -24.80 -24.96
CA GLU A 250 -3.62 -26.07 -24.92
C GLU A 250 -3.01 -27.04 -23.91
N GLU A 251 -1.67 -27.14 -23.88
CA GLU A 251 -0.92 -27.94 -22.91
C GLU A 251 -1.13 -27.42 -21.48
N TYR A 252 -1.01 -26.10 -21.28
CA TYR A 252 -1.27 -25.47 -19.99
C TYR A 252 -2.69 -25.75 -19.48
N VAL A 253 -3.71 -25.50 -20.31
CA VAL A 253 -5.11 -25.74 -19.95
C VAL A 253 -5.39 -27.21 -19.64
N ALA A 254 -4.74 -28.13 -20.36
CA ALA A 254 -4.85 -29.57 -20.08
C ALA A 254 -4.30 -29.91 -18.69
N SER A 255 -3.11 -29.43 -18.34
CA SER A 255 -2.51 -29.65 -17.01
C SER A 255 -3.35 -29.04 -15.88
N ILE A 256 -3.89 -27.83 -16.06
CA ILE A 256 -4.79 -27.19 -15.08
C ILE A 256 -6.06 -28.04 -14.86
N LYS A 257 -6.67 -28.54 -15.94
CA LYS A 257 -7.85 -29.41 -15.84
C LYS A 257 -7.55 -30.71 -15.11
N GLU A 258 -6.37 -31.30 -15.32
CA GLU A 258 -5.94 -32.49 -14.61
C GLU A 258 -5.84 -32.24 -13.09
N GLU A 259 -5.28 -31.10 -12.68
CA GLU A 259 -5.18 -30.74 -11.27
C GLU A 259 -6.54 -30.48 -10.63
N ILE A 260 -7.44 -29.78 -11.34
CA ILE A 260 -8.84 -29.60 -10.90
C ILE A 260 -9.51 -30.96 -10.70
N ASN A 261 -9.33 -31.90 -11.63
CA ASN A 261 -9.92 -33.23 -11.52
C ASN A 261 -9.40 -33.99 -10.29
N LYS A 262 -8.11 -33.88 -9.95
CA LYS A 262 -7.54 -34.49 -8.74
C LYS A 262 -8.16 -33.90 -7.47
N VAL A 263 -8.29 -32.57 -7.41
CA VAL A 263 -8.86 -31.84 -6.27
C VAL A 263 -10.35 -32.16 -6.08
N VAL A 264 -11.11 -32.19 -7.18
CA VAL A 264 -12.54 -32.57 -7.16
C VAL A 264 -12.70 -34.00 -6.69
N LYS A 265 -11.94 -34.94 -7.27
CA LYS A 265 -12.00 -36.36 -6.90
C LYS A 265 -11.68 -36.59 -5.43
N LEU A 266 -10.65 -35.91 -4.90
CA LEU A 266 -10.30 -35.99 -3.48
C LEU A 266 -11.45 -35.51 -2.58
N GLN A 267 -12.11 -34.42 -2.93
CA GLN A 267 -13.23 -33.90 -2.15
C GLN A 267 -14.47 -34.81 -2.24
N GLU A 268 -14.72 -35.43 -3.39
CA GLU A 268 -15.76 -36.47 -3.54
C GLU A 268 -15.45 -37.70 -2.68
N GLU A 269 -14.20 -38.15 -2.64
CA GLU A 269 -13.75 -39.26 -1.77
C GLU A 269 -13.89 -38.92 -0.27
N LEU A 270 -13.80 -37.65 0.09
CA LEU A 270 -13.98 -37.13 1.45
C LEU A 270 -15.44 -36.79 1.79
N ASP A 271 -16.39 -37.05 0.87
CA ASP A 271 -17.82 -36.77 1.03
C ASP A 271 -18.12 -35.29 1.35
N ILE A 272 -17.41 -34.37 0.68
CA ILE A 272 -17.62 -32.93 0.81
C ILE A 272 -18.86 -32.48 0.02
N ASP A 273 -19.78 -31.77 0.68
CA ASP A 273 -21.08 -31.38 0.09
C ASP A 273 -20.99 -30.29 -0.98
N VAL A 274 -20.11 -29.30 -0.77
CA VAL A 274 -19.89 -28.19 -1.72
C VAL A 274 -18.42 -28.11 -2.06
N LEU A 275 -18.12 -28.46 -3.32
CA LEU A 275 -16.77 -28.60 -3.84
C LEU A 275 -16.19 -27.26 -4.31
N VAL A 276 -14.86 -27.17 -4.26
CA VAL A 276 -14.08 -26.09 -4.89
C VAL A 276 -13.08 -26.68 -5.90
N HIS A 277 -12.58 -25.89 -6.83
CA HIS A 277 -11.65 -26.40 -7.86
C HIS A 277 -10.17 -26.33 -7.46
N GLY A 278 -9.84 -25.74 -6.29
CA GLY A 278 -8.48 -25.69 -5.75
C GLY A 278 -7.61 -24.52 -6.19
N GLU A 279 -8.11 -23.65 -7.08
CA GLU A 279 -7.39 -22.51 -7.65
C GLU A 279 -6.00 -22.84 -8.27
N PRO A 280 -5.85 -23.96 -9.03
CA PRO A 280 -4.56 -24.37 -9.61
C PRO A 280 -4.10 -23.48 -10.77
N GLU A 281 -4.87 -22.49 -11.20
CA GLU A 281 -4.46 -21.44 -12.13
C GLU A 281 -3.98 -20.15 -11.42
N VAL A 282 -4.25 -20.00 -10.11
CA VAL A 282 -3.96 -18.77 -9.36
C VAL A 282 -2.68 -18.94 -8.53
N SER A 283 -1.74 -18.01 -8.63
CA SER A 283 -0.53 -18.02 -7.80
C SER A 283 -0.77 -17.27 -6.49
N PHE A 284 -0.48 -17.90 -5.33
CA PHE A 284 -0.62 -17.27 -4.01
C PHE A 284 0.20 -15.98 -3.86
N THR A 285 1.30 -15.85 -4.60
CA THR A 285 2.12 -14.63 -4.64
C THR A 285 1.41 -13.42 -5.27
N MET A 286 0.17 -13.56 -5.73
CA MET A 286 -0.51 -12.55 -6.52
C MET A 286 -2.01 -12.49 -6.17
N PRO A 287 -2.48 -11.44 -5.45
CA PRO A 287 -3.89 -11.01 -5.48
C PRO A 287 -4.36 -10.54 -6.88
N ASN A 288 -3.63 -10.93 -7.94
CA ASN A 288 -3.60 -10.24 -9.23
C ASN A 288 -4.25 -11.03 -10.37
N GLY A 289 -4.79 -12.23 -10.14
CA GLY A 289 -5.47 -12.98 -11.21
C GLY A 289 -6.58 -12.16 -11.88
N SER A 290 -7.44 -11.56 -11.07
CA SER A 290 -8.51 -10.67 -11.54
C SER A 290 -7.99 -9.32 -12.04
N LYS A 291 -6.90 -8.79 -11.44
CA LYS A 291 -6.32 -7.49 -11.79
C LYS A 291 -5.58 -7.52 -13.13
N ALA A 292 -4.85 -8.59 -13.43
CA ALA A 292 -4.16 -8.78 -14.70
C ALA A 292 -5.14 -8.78 -15.89
N MET A 293 -6.38 -9.22 -15.66
CA MET A 293 -7.45 -9.26 -16.65
C MET A 293 -8.31 -7.99 -16.67
N SER A 294 -8.10 -7.05 -15.74
CA SER A 294 -8.91 -5.84 -15.63
C SER A 294 -8.23 -4.65 -16.33
N PRO A 295 -8.94 -3.93 -17.22
CA PRO A 295 -8.43 -2.67 -17.79
C PRO A 295 -8.05 -1.68 -16.68
N GLY A 296 -6.90 -1.01 -16.83
CA GLY A 296 -6.43 0.02 -15.89
C GLY A 296 -5.44 -0.47 -14.83
N PHE A 297 -5.01 -1.73 -14.88
CA PHE A 297 -3.92 -2.24 -14.04
C PHE A 297 -2.65 -2.46 -14.87
N GLU A 298 -1.50 -2.09 -14.30
CA GLU A 298 -0.19 -2.45 -14.82
C GLU A 298 0.60 -3.17 -13.74
N LEU A 299 1.25 -4.28 -14.12
CA LEU A 299 1.89 -5.18 -13.18
C LEU A 299 3.38 -4.93 -13.13
N GLN A 300 3.89 -4.81 -11.90
CA GLN A 300 5.30 -4.88 -11.61
C GLN A 300 5.76 -6.35 -11.71
N ILE A 301 6.88 -6.59 -12.39
CA ILE A 301 7.52 -7.91 -12.41
C ILE A 301 8.88 -7.76 -11.74
N PRO A 302 8.99 -8.00 -10.42
CA PRO A 302 10.29 -7.93 -9.78
C PRO A 302 11.21 -8.99 -10.41
N PRO A 303 12.51 -8.68 -10.62
CA PRO A 303 13.47 -9.70 -10.99
C PRO A 303 13.47 -10.78 -9.90
N ILE A 304 13.23 -12.03 -10.28
CA ILE A 304 13.31 -13.16 -9.35
C ILE A 304 14.77 -13.21 -8.87
N PRO A 305 15.06 -13.00 -7.57
CA PRO A 305 16.40 -13.26 -7.09
C PRO A 305 16.64 -14.76 -7.22
N CYS A 306 17.63 -15.15 -8.03
CA CYS A 306 18.15 -16.51 -7.96
C CYS A 306 18.52 -16.78 -6.49
N PRO A 307 17.97 -17.84 -5.86
CA PRO A 307 18.42 -18.19 -4.52
C PRO A 307 19.93 -18.45 -4.58
N PRO A 308 20.73 -17.92 -3.64
CA PRO A 308 22.13 -18.30 -3.55
C PRO A 308 22.20 -19.84 -3.38
N PRO A 309 23.20 -20.52 -3.97
CA PRO A 309 23.36 -21.95 -3.76
C PRO A 309 23.42 -22.22 -2.25
N LEU A 310 22.62 -23.19 -1.80
CA LEU A 310 22.61 -23.68 -0.44
C LEU A 310 24.06 -23.96 -0.03
N ARG A 311 24.60 -23.17 0.90
CA ARG A 311 25.84 -23.53 1.57
C ARG A 311 25.52 -24.73 2.45
N ASP A 312 26.06 -25.88 2.09
CA ASP A 312 26.07 -27.07 2.93
C ASP A 312 26.59 -26.70 4.32
N SER A 313 25.69 -26.71 5.30
CA SER A 313 26.06 -26.59 6.70
C SER A 313 26.51 -27.98 7.16
N PRO A 314 27.72 -28.15 7.73
CA PRO A 314 28.16 -29.46 8.20
C PRO A 314 27.28 -29.91 9.38
N PRO A 315 27.11 -31.24 9.57
CA PRO A 315 26.26 -31.77 10.62
C PRO A 315 26.82 -31.38 11.99
N TYR A 316 25.96 -30.85 12.86
CA TYR A 316 26.28 -30.65 14.27
C TYR A 316 26.69 -32.01 14.88
N GLY A 317 27.95 -32.09 15.28
CA GLY A 317 28.53 -33.25 15.93
C GLY A 317 27.90 -33.49 17.30
N ALA A 318 27.68 -34.77 17.59
CA ALA A 318 27.52 -35.26 18.95
C ALA A 318 28.90 -35.28 19.64
N ASN A 319 28.99 -34.56 20.77
CA ASN A 319 29.68 -34.93 22.02
C ASN A 319 29.58 -33.77 23.01
#